data_AF-A0A259LYS2-F1
#
_entry.id   AF-A0A259LYS2-F1
#
_cell.length_a   1.000
_cell.length_b   1.000
_cell.length_c   1.000
_cell.angle_alpha   90.00
_cell.angle_beta   90.00
_cell.angle_gamma   90.00
#
_symmetry.space_group_name_H-M   'P 1'
#
loop_
_entity.id
_entity.type
_entity.pdbx_description
1 polymer ?
#
loop_
_entity_poly.entity_id
_entity_poly.type
_entity_poly.pdbx_seq_one_letter_code
_entity_poly.pdbx_strand_id
1 'polypeptide(L)'
;MPYPSEQLYSLTHVRYTPHFSWVDPSGGPLAGFSESLPRNTRWRHMMHDARRYVPCLSDVRYVKSVFDVKTVLVKNERDDGRPILLHRDTATPRLITVMGAKIDNIYDLFDILPGMEPSWQHANTARLFG
;
A
#
# COMPACT_ATOMS: atom_id res chain seq x y z
N MET A 1 11.12 -4.94 5.07
CA MET A 1 10.62 -4.74 6.45
C MET A 1 11.69 -5.21 7.44
N PRO A 2 11.89 -4.54 8.58
CA PRO A 2 13.03 -4.80 9.47
C PRO A 2 12.90 -6.08 10.33
N TYR A 3 11.74 -6.75 10.28
CA TYR A 3 11.56 -8.08 10.86
C TYR A 3 11.62 -9.14 9.74
N PRO A 4 12.30 -10.28 9.94
CA PRO A 4 13.16 -10.65 11.07
C PRO A 4 14.61 -10.17 10.92
N SER A 5 14.96 -9.59 9.77
CA SER A 5 16.35 -9.37 9.32
C SER A 5 17.18 -8.45 10.21
N GLU A 6 16.56 -7.49 10.89
CA GLU A 6 17.25 -6.50 11.73
C GLU A 6 16.93 -6.65 13.22
N GLN A 7 16.18 -7.68 13.63
CA GLN A 7 15.69 -7.85 15.02
C GLN A 7 14.93 -6.63 15.55
N LEU A 8 14.24 -5.90 14.68
CA LEU A 8 13.43 -4.73 15.02
C LEU A 8 11.96 -4.96 14.65
N TYR A 9 11.07 -4.31 15.40
CA TYR A 9 9.64 -4.26 15.11
C TYR A 9 9.28 -2.96 14.40
N SER A 10 8.21 -2.99 13.60
CA SER A 10 7.69 -1.81 12.90
C SER A 10 6.40 -1.33 13.55
N LEU A 11 6.26 -0.01 13.69
CA LEU A 11 5.02 0.65 14.06
C LEU A 11 4.58 1.54 12.89
N THR A 12 3.31 1.43 12.50
CA THR A 12 2.65 2.32 11.54
C THR A 12 1.35 2.83 12.13
N HIS A 13 0.84 3.98 11.66
CA HIS A 13 -0.34 4.62 12.25
C HIS A 13 -1.16 5.37 11.22
N VAL A 14 -2.39 4.92 10.97
CA VAL A 14 -3.28 5.44 9.90
C VAL A 14 -3.47 6.96 9.96
N ARG A 15 -3.60 7.56 11.15
CA ARG A 15 -3.73 9.03 11.28
C ARG A 15 -2.48 9.82 10.88
N TYR A 16 -1.30 9.26 11.11
CA TYR A 16 -0.02 9.98 10.98
C TYR A 16 0.75 9.55 9.71
N THR A 17 0.22 8.57 8.97
CA THR A 17 0.68 8.13 7.67
C THR A 17 -0.55 8.08 6.75
N PRO A 18 -0.64 8.92 5.70
CA PRO A 18 0.47 9.48 4.95
C PRO A 18 1.09 10.77 5.54
N HIS A 19 2.36 11.03 5.18
CA HIS A 19 3.03 12.30 5.47
C HIS A 19 2.70 13.37 4.43
N PHE A 20 2.52 12.94 3.19
CA PHE A 20 2.20 13.75 2.03
C PHE A 20 1.23 12.97 1.14
N SER A 21 0.31 13.68 0.49
CA SER A 21 -0.49 13.18 -0.62
C SER A 21 -0.37 14.17 -1.77
N TRP A 22 -0.32 13.65 -2.99
CA TRP A 22 -0.29 14.46 -4.20
C TRP A 22 -0.92 13.68 -5.35
N VAL A 23 -1.46 14.42 -6.30
CA VAL A 23 -1.88 13.90 -7.60
C VAL A 23 -0.82 14.34 -8.61
N ASP A 24 -0.30 13.41 -9.40
CA ASP A 24 0.59 13.76 -10.51
C ASP A 24 -0.24 14.32 -11.68
N PRO A 25 -0.10 15.60 -12.04
CA PRO A 25 -0.87 16.20 -13.12
C PRO A 25 -0.34 15.86 -14.52
N SER A 26 0.86 15.29 -14.62
CA SER A 26 1.62 15.20 -15.88
C SER A 26 2.01 13.78 -16.29
N GLY A 27 1.80 12.78 -15.43
CA GLY A 27 2.22 11.39 -15.70
C GLY A 27 3.73 11.26 -15.90
N GLY A 28 4.51 12.20 -15.36
CA GLY A 28 5.95 12.22 -15.48
C GLY A 28 6.61 11.20 -14.54
N PRO A 29 7.94 11.01 -14.63
CA PRO A 29 8.64 10.13 -13.72
C PRO A 29 8.47 10.64 -12.27
N LEU A 30 7.73 9.90 -11.45
CA LEU A 30 7.66 10.11 -10.00
C LEU A 30 9.04 9.92 -9.32
N ALA A 31 9.97 9.29 -10.03
CA ALA A 31 11.35 9.08 -9.60
C ALA A 31 12.04 10.42 -9.31
N GLY A 32 12.40 10.66 -8.06
CA GLY A 32 13.06 11.88 -7.58
C GLY A 32 12.14 12.83 -6.81
N PHE A 33 10.83 12.87 -7.11
CA PHE A 33 9.92 13.76 -6.37
C PHE A 33 9.81 13.33 -4.91
N SER A 34 9.59 12.03 -4.67
CA SER A 34 9.47 11.48 -3.32
C SER A 34 10.74 11.65 -2.48
N GLU A 35 11.89 11.67 -3.14
CA GLU A 35 13.22 11.82 -2.56
C GLU A 35 13.49 13.26 -2.13
N SER A 36 12.84 14.23 -2.77
CA SER A 36 12.89 15.64 -2.38
C SER A 36 12.04 15.98 -1.15
N LEU A 37 11.10 15.10 -0.76
CA LEU A 37 10.21 15.35 0.37
C LEU A 37 10.93 15.19 1.72
N PRO A 38 10.64 16.04 2.72
CA PRO A 38 11.32 15.97 4.00
C PRO A 38 10.92 14.71 4.78
N ARG A 39 11.93 13.99 5.29
CA ARG A 39 11.78 12.72 6.02
C ARG A 39 11.69 12.91 7.53
N ASN A 40 10.79 13.78 7.96
CA ASN A 40 10.57 14.04 9.39
C ASN A 40 9.73 12.92 10.02
N THR A 41 10.28 12.25 11.05
CA THR A 41 9.58 11.17 11.74
C THR A 41 8.32 11.64 12.48
N ARG A 42 7.25 10.83 12.45
CA ARG A 42 6.03 11.03 13.26
C ARG A 42 6.02 10.18 14.53
N TRP A 43 7.14 9.54 14.88
CA TRP A 43 7.30 8.63 16.02
C TRP A 43 6.62 9.10 17.30
N ARG A 44 6.89 10.36 17.73
CA ARG A 44 6.35 10.88 19.01
C ARG A 44 4.83 10.87 19.04
N HIS A 45 4.18 11.30 17.95
CA HIS A 45 2.73 11.30 17.83
C HIS A 45 2.18 9.88 17.81
N MET A 46 2.78 9.00 16.99
CA MET A 46 2.39 7.60 16.88
C MET A 46 2.48 6.88 18.22
N MET A 47 3.56 7.10 18.98
CA MET A 47 3.72 6.48 20.29
C MET A 47 2.82 7.05 21.37
N HIS A 48 2.55 8.36 21.36
CA HIS A 48 1.63 8.94 22.33
C HIS A 48 0.20 8.41 22.17
N ASP A 49 -0.22 8.06 20.96
CA ASP A 49 -1.50 7.40 20.71
C ASP A 49 -1.40 5.89 21.03
N ALA A 50 -0.38 5.19 20.53
CA ALA A 50 -0.25 3.74 20.72
C ALA A 50 -0.17 3.32 22.20
N ARG A 51 0.59 4.04 23.03
CA ARG A 51 0.76 3.69 24.46
C ARG A 51 -0.52 3.84 25.29
N ARG A 52 -1.52 4.59 24.79
CA ARG A 52 -2.83 4.70 25.47
C ARG A 52 -3.59 3.38 25.43
N TYR A 53 -3.39 2.60 24.38
CA TYR A 53 -4.07 1.32 24.16
C TYR A 53 -3.17 0.12 24.46
N VAL A 54 -1.86 0.28 24.30
CA VAL A 54 -0.87 -0.77 24.56
C VAL A 54 0.22 -0.20 25.49
N PRO A 55 -0.02 -0.17 26.82
CA PRO A 55 0.87 0.50 27.77
C PRO A 55 2.31 -0.01 27.79
N CYS A 56 2.53 -1.31 27.51
CA CYS A 56 3.86 -1.90 27.44
C CYS A 56 4.73 -1.31 26.31
N LEU A 57 4.15 -0.59 25.35
CA LEU A 57 4.93 0.13 24.35
C LEU A 57 5.66 1.37 24.92
N SER A 58 5.42 1.74 26.18
CA SER A 58 6.09 2.88 26.83
C SER A 58 7.61 2.70 26.94
N ASP A 59 8.10 1.45 26.93
CA ASP A 59 9.53 1.14 27.04
C ASP A 59 10.22 1.00 25.66
N VAL A 60 9.46 1.09 24.57
CA VAL A 60 10.00 0.95 23.21
C VAL A 60 10.81 2.18 22.82
N ARG A 61 11.97 1.93 22.19
CA ARG A 61 12.89 2.99 21.73
C ARG A 61 12.80 3.14 20.21
N TYR A 62 12.81 4.39 19.77
CA TYR A 62 12.95 4.71 18.36
C TYR A 62 14.35 4.35 17.86
N VAL A 63 14.42 3.67 16.71
CA VAL A 63 15.69 3.37 16.02
C VAL A 63 15.80 4.16 14.72
N LYS A 64 14.84 3.97 13.82
CA LYS A 64 14.79 4.65 12.52
C LYS A 64 13.36 4.69 11.99
N SER A 65 13.10 5.60 11.05
CA SER A 65 11.87 5.64 10.26
C SER A 65 12.14 5.12 8.85
N VAL A 66 11.21 4.32 8.34
CA VAL A 66 11.17 3.88 6.95
C VAL A 66 10.04 4.64 6.26
N PHE A 67 10.30 5.11 5.05
CA PHE A 67 9.37 5.89 4.24
C PHE A 67 9.15 5.16 2.93
N ASP A 68 7.91 5.19 2.43
CA ASP A 68 7.51 4.50 1.21
C ASP A 68 6.40 5.29 0.52
N VAL A 69 6.28 5.12 -0.79
CA VAL A 69 5.26 5.76 -1.63
C VAL A 69 4.20 4.72 -1.97
N LYS A 70 2.94 5.11 -1.79
CA LYS A 70 1.79 4.24 -2.07
C LYS A 70 0.89 4.92 -3.09
N THR A 71 0.68 4.27 -4.23
CA THR A 71 -0.33 4.70 -5.18
C THR A 71 -1.71 4.33 -4.62
N VAL A 72 -2.57 5.32 -4.46
CA VAL A 72 -3.95 5.16 -4.00
C VAL A 72 -4.90 5.82 -4.99
N LEU A 73 -6.13 5.33 -5.06
CA LEU A 73 -7.18 6.01 -5.80
C LEU A 73 -7.54 7.32 -5.07
N VAL A 74 -7.82 8.39 -5.81
CA VAL A 74 -8.16 9.71 -5.24
C VAL A 74 -9.32 9.62 -4.23
N LYS A 75 -10.33 8.79 -4.53
CA LYS A 75 -11.48 8.55 -3.62
C LYS A 75 -11.07 7.97 -2.26
N ASN A 76 -9.90 7.35 -2.17
CA ASN A 76 -9.38 6.65 -1.01
C ASN A 76 -8.15 7.36 -0.41
N GLU A 77 -7.97 8.66 -0.63
CA GLU A 77 -6.90 9.42 0.05
C GLU A 77 -7.19 9.59 1.56
N ARG A 78 -8.46 9.56 1.94
CA ARG A 78 -8.94 9.82 3.30
C ARG A 78 -9.22 8.56 4.11
N ASP A 79 -9.24 7.40 3.47
CA ASP A 79 -9.36 6.11 4.11
C ASP A 79 -8.15 5.23 3.76
N ASP A 80 -7.82 4.23 4.59
CA ASP A 80 -6.79 3.24 4.22
C ASP A 80 -7.36 2.11 3.34
N GLY A 81 -8.50 2.37 2.69
CA GLY A 81 -9.09 1.47 1.71
C GLY A 81 -8.21 1.41 0.47
N ARG A 82 -7.80 0.22 0.05
CA ARG A 82 -7.00 0.06 -1.19
C ARG A 82 -7.53 -1.10 -2.02
N PRO A 83 -8.73 -0.94 -2.58
CA PRO A 83 -9.30 -1.92 -3.49
C PRO A 83 -8.46 -1.95 -4.76
N ILE A 84 -8.35 -3.12 -5.36
CA ILE A 84 -7.79 -3.28 -6.69
C ILE A 84 -8.61 -2.47 -7.69
N LEU A 85 -7.95 -1.59 -8.44
CA LEU A 85 -8.48 -1.08 -9.69
C LEU A 85 -8.05 -2.00 -10.83
N LEU A 86 -9.02 -2.66 -11.45
CA LEU A 86 -8.80 -3.49 -12.62
C LEU A 86 -9.46 -2.81 -13.82
N HIS A 87 -8.67 -2.56 -14.86
CA HIS A 87 -9.14 -1.90 -16.08
C HIS A 87 -8.70 -2.70 -17.31
N ARG A 88 -9.65 -2.99 -18.20
CA ARG A 88 -9.39 -3.61 -19.50
C ARG A 88 -9.51 -2.54 -20.58
N ASP A 89 -8.47 -2.38 -21.38
CA ASP A 89 -8.49 -1.41 -22.46
C ASP A 89 -9.50 -1.81 -23.56
N THR A 90 -10.28 -0.84 -24.03
CA THR A 90 -11.34 -1.09 -25.03
C THR A 90 -10.79 -1.20 -26.44
N ALA A 91 -9.69 -0.50 -26.76
CA ALA A 91 -9.06 -0.53 -28.08
C ALA A 91 -8.10 -1.73 -28.22
N THR A 92 -7.50 -2.16 -27.12
CA THR A 92 -6.56 -3.29 -27.02
C THR A 92 -7.06 -4.28 -25.96
N PRO A 93 -8.00 -5.20 -26.30
CA PRO A 93 -8.66 -6.05 -25.30
C PRO A 93 -7.77 -7.03 -24.54
N ARG A 94 -6.49 -7.16 -24.94
CA ARG A 94 -5.47 -7.96 -24.24
C ARG A 94 -4.63 -7.14 -23.26
N LEU A 95 -4.78 -5.82 -23.24
CA LEU A 95 -4.13 -4.92 -22.30
C LEU A 95 -5.01 -4.79 -21.05
N ILE A 96 -4.47 -5.23 -19.91
CA ILE A 96 -5.14 -5.16 -18.62
C ILE A 96 -4.23 -4.42 -17.66
N THR A 97 -4.76 -3.37 -17.06
CA THR A 97 -4.09 -2.57 -16.06
C THR A 97 -4.61 -2.98 -14.69
N VAL A 98 -3.69 -3.35 -13.80
CA VAL A 98 -3.97 -3.58 -12.38
C VAL A 98 -3.29 -2.46 -11.60
N MET A 99 -4.06 -1.62 -10.92
CA MET A 99 -3.55 -0.50 -10.14
C MET A 99 -4.01 -0.57 -8.69
N GLY A 100 -3.05 -0.40 -7.78
CA GLY A 100 -3.28 -0.15 -6.35
C GLY A 100 -3.96 -1.30 -5.63
N ALA A 101 -3.22 -2.03 -4.80
CA ALA A 101 -3.79 -3.07 -3.94
C ALA A 101 -2.95 -3.23 -2.69
N LYS A 102 -3.55 -3.72 -1.61
CA LYS A 102 -2.75 -4.36 -0.57
C LYS A 102 -2.39 -5.77 -1.06
N ILE A 103 -1.23 -6.30 -0.65
CA ILE A 103 -0.80 -7.63 -1.09
C ILE A 103 -1.80 -8.71 -0.66
N ASP A 104 -2.46 -8.51 0.48
CA ASP A 104 -3.54 -9.36 0.98
C ASP A 104 -4.76 -9.40 0.04
N ASN A 105 -5.05 -8.31 -0.66
CA ASN A 105 -6.17 -8.23 -1.60
C ASN A 105 -5.86 -8.85 -2.96
N ILE A 106 -4.62 -9.29 -3.25
CA ILE A 106 -4.28 -9.82 -4.58
C ILE A 106 -5.17 -11.01 -4.98
N TYR A 107 -5.66 -11.74 -3.99
CA TYR A 107 -6.54 -12.89 -4.19
C TYR A 107 -7.94 -12.51 -4.66
N ASP A 108 -8.40 -11.28 -4.38
CA ASP A 108 -9.70 -10.76 -4.85
C ASP A 108 -9.77 -10.76 -6.39
N LEU A 109 -8.62 -10.74 -7.09
CA LEU A 109 -8.57 -10.88 -8.55
C LEU A 109 -9.21 -12.18 -9.04
N PHE A 110 -9.06 -13.29 -8.31
CA PHE A 110 -9.59 -14.59 -8.73
C PHE A 110 -11.12 -14.64 -8.69
N ASP A 111 -11.76 -13.77 -7.91
CA ASP A 111 -13.21 -13.61 -7.90
C ASP A 111 -13.69 -12.74 -9.08
N ILE A 112 -12.88 -11.77 -9.51
CA ILE A 112 -13.26 -10.79 -10.54
C ILE A 112 -12.96 -11.30 -11.95
N LEU A 113 -11.80 -11.92 -12.17
CA LEU A 113 -11.32 -12.33 -13.49
C LEU A 113 -12.29 -13.26 -14.24
N PRO A 114 -12.91 -14.29 -13.62
CA PRO A 114 -13.86 -15.16 -14.32
C PRO A 114 -15.04 -14.42 -14.95
N GLY A 115 -15.49 -13.31 -14.34
CA GLY A 115 -16.58 -12.47 -14.86
C GLY A 115 -16.16 -11.52 -15.99
N MET A 116 -14.86 -11.33 -16.22
CA MET A 116 -14.36 -10.39 -17.23
C MET A 116 -14.16 -11.03 -18.59
N GLU A 117 -13.76 -12.30 -18.65
CA GLU A 117 -13.47 -12.98 -19.90
C GLU A 117 -13.55 -14.51 -19.73
N PRO A 118 -14.21 -15.24 -20.66
CA PRO A 118 -14.40 -16.69 -20.53
C PRO A 118 -13.11 -17.51 -20.38
N SER A 119 -11.99 -17.10 -20.98
CA SER A 119 -10.73 -17.85 -20.85
C SER A 119 -10.17 -17.88 -19.42
N TRP A 120 -10.62 -16.98 -18.54
CA TRP A 120 -10.22 -16.95 -17.14
C TRP A 120 -11.16 -17.68 -16.19
N GLN A 121 -12.17 -18.40 -16.69
CA GLN A 121 -13.12 -19.14 -15.84
C GLN A 121 -12.45 -20.17 -14.91
N HIS A 122 -11.23 -20.63 -15.26
CA HIS A 122 -10.45 -21.58 -14.47
C HIS A 122 -9.29 -20.94 -13.71
N ALA A 123 -9.20 -19.60 -13.68
CA ALA A 123 -8.20 -18.89 -12.89
C ALA A 123 -8.36 -19.28 -11.43
N ASN A 124 -7.28 -19.77 -10.81
CA ASN A 124 -7.28 -20.17 -9.41
C ASN A 124 -5.89 -20.01 -8.80
N THR A 125 -5.86 -20.04 -7.47
CA THR A 125 -4.64 -19.82 -6.68
C THR A 125 -3.65 -20.98 -6.71
N ALA A 126 -4.03 -22.15 -7.23
CA ALA A 126 -3.16 -23.34 -7.24
C ALA A 126 -1.90 -23.17 -8.11
N ARG A 127 -1.85 -22.14 -8.96
CA ARG A 127 -0.70 -21.82 -9.81
C ARG A 127 0.18 -20.69 -9.25
N LEU A 128 -0.15 -20.09 -8.11
CA LEU A 128 0.57 -18.93 -7.56
C LEU A 128 1.90 -19.30 -6.88
N PHE A 129 2.02 -20.52 -6.35
CA PHE A 129 3.18 -20.90 -5.52
C PHE A 129 4.08 -21.98 -6.10
N GLY A 130 3.76 -22.55 -7.27
CA GLY A 130 4.57 -23.61 -7.88
C GLY A 130 4.42 -24.94 -7.17
#